data_AF-A0A2V5YW21-F1
#
_entry.id   AF-A0A2V5YW21-F1
#
_cell.length_a   1.000
_cell.length_b   1.000
_cell.length_c   1.000
_cell.angle_alpha   90.00
_cell.angle_beta   90.00
_cell.angle_gamma   90.00
#
_symmetry.space_group_name_H-M   'P 1'
#
loop_
_entity.id
_entity.type
_entity.pdbx_description
1 polymer ?
#
loop_
_entity_poly.entity_id
_entity_poly.type
_entity_poly.pdbx_seq_one_letter_code
_entity_poly.pdbx_strand_id
1 'polypeptide(L)'
;LTAITHRRDAVYPTTIVGIPPMEDYYIGDACVRIFLPVFKMNFPEIVDMTLPAEGVFHNLVFVSIRKQYPYQAFKVMHGLWGMGQMMFSKYIVVVDEDCDVHNTSEVLFRLCANTDPARDTTVIKNPSDSLDHAPSEQNIGSHMGFDATRKLPGENYHRPWPELLKMTDEARALVDALQAQAR
;
A
#
# COMPACT_ATOMS: atom_id res chain seq x y z
N LEU A 1 -31.90 23.21 -15.83
CA LEU A 1 -32.07 23.62 -14.42
C LEU A 1 -33.30 24.52 -14.33
N THR A 2 -34.32 24.17 -13.53
CA THR A 2 -35.58 24.93 -13.46
C THR A 2 -35.84 25.60 -12.10
N ALA A 3 -35.18 25.17 -11.02
CA ALA A 3 -35.15 25.87 -9.72
C ALA A 3 -33.95 25.42 -8.86
N ILE A 4 -33.51 26.26 -7.92
CA ILE A 4 -32.57 25.94 -6.82
C ILE A 4 -33.24 26.36 -5.50
N THR A 5 -33.21 25.51 -4.46
CA THR A 5 -33.72 25.85 -3.13
C THR A 5 -32.64 25.63 -2.07
N HIS A 6 -32.63 26.46 -1.02
CA HIS A 6 -31.68 26.36 0.08
C HIS A 6 -32.24 27.02 1.34
N ARG A 7 -31.66 26.72 2.50
CA ARG A 7 -31.98 27.40 3.78
C ARG A 7 -31.49 28.85 3.79
N ARG A 8 -32.00 29.70 4.69
CA ARG A 8 -31.38 31.02 4.94
C ARG A 8 -29.94 30.84 5.45
N ASP A 9 -29.05 31.73 5.01
CA ASP A 9 -27.61 31.70 5.31
C ASP A 9 -26.98 30.34 4.99
N ALA A 10 -27.27 29.84 3.78
CA ALA A 10 -26.74 28.57 3.31
C ALA A 10 -25.21 28.63 3.16
N VAL A 11 -24.56 27.56 3.61
CA VAL A 11 -23.15 27.30 3.35
C VAL A 11 -23.08 26.33 2.18
N TYR A 12 -22.14 26.55 1.27
CA TYR A 12 -21.88 25.68 0.13
C TYR A 12 -20.53 24.99 0.33
N PRO A 13 -20.48 23.77 0.89
CA PRO A 13 -19.24 23.01 0.97
C PRO A 13 -18.71 22.74 -0.43
N THR A 14 -17.41 22.94 -0.61
CA THR A 14 -16.71 22.64 -1.86
C THR A 14 -15.35 22.12 -1.48
N THR A 15 -14.89 21.14 -2.25
CA THR A 15 -13.54 20.62 -2.15
C THR A 15 -12.75 20.96 -3.40
N ILE A 16 -11.43 20.87 -3.30
CA ILE A 16 -10.51 20.99 -4.41
C ILE A 16 -9.65 19.73 -4.42
N VAL A 17 -9.38 19.23 -5.63
CA VAL A 17 -8.46 18.10 -5.84
C VAL A 17 -7.16 18.62 -6.43
N GLY A 18 -6.07 17.89 -6.22
CA GLY A 18 -4.74 18.29 -6.66
C GLY A 18 -3.70 17.23 -6.32
N ILE A 19 -2.44 17.65 -6.19
CA ILE A 19 -1.37 16.76 -5.72
C ILE A 19 -1.68 16.39 -4.26
N PRO A 20 -1.81 15.09 -3.92
CA PRO A 20 -2.08 14.68 -2.54
C PRO A 20 -0.96 15.10 -1.55
N PRO A 21 -1.26 15.27 -0.25
CA PRO A 21 -2.58 15.06 0.36
C PRO A 21 -3.53 16.26 0.17
N MET A 22 -4.78 15.96 -0.16
CA MET A 22 -5.92 16.88 -0.24
C MET A 22 -7.09 16.28 0.54
N GLU A 23 -8.22 16.99 0.67
CA GLU A 23 -9.37 16.51 1.48
C GLU A 23 -9.86 15.12 1.04
N ASP A 24 -9.90 14.87 -0.26
CA ASP A 24 -10.29 13.58 -0.87
C ASP A 24 -9.36 12.43 -0.50
N TYR A 25 -8.06 12.69 -0.30
CA TYR A 25 -7.12 11.67 0.20
C TYR A 25 -7.54 11.13 1.57
N TYR A 26 -7.90 12.01 2.51
CA TYR A 26 -8.30 11.59 3.86
C TYR A 26 -9.64 10.87 3.86
N ILE A 27 -10.58 11.29 3.01
CA ILE A 27 -11.84 10.57 2.79
C ILE A 27 -11.56 9.17 2.24
N GLY A 28 -10.65 9.07 1.27
CA GLY A 28 -10.21 7.82 0.68
C GLY A 28 -9.54 6.89 1.69
N ASP A 29 -8.61 7.40 2.50
CA ASP A 29 -7.93 6.63 3.55
C ASP A 29 -8.94 6.05 4.56
N ALA A 30 -9.91 6.86 5.00
CA ALA A 30 -11.00 6.39 5.85
C ALA A 30 -11.82 5.28 5.17
N CYS A 31 -12.13 5.40 3.88
CA CYS A 31 -12.79 4.34 3.12
C CYS A 31 -11.97 3.04 3.11
N VAL A 32 -10.65 3.10 2.93
CA VAL A 32 -9.77 1.91 2.98
C VAL A 32 -9.90 1.22 4.33
N ARG A 33 -9.91 1.97 5.44
CA ARG A 33 -10.10 1.40 6.79
C ARG A 33 -11.47 0.71 6.93
N ILE A 34 -12.54 1.33 6.41
CA ILE A 34 -13.91 0.78 6.45
C ILE A 34 -14.00 -0.53 5.64
N PHE A 35 -13.34 -0.61 4.49
CA PHE A 35 -13.38 -1.78 3.62
C PHE A 35 -12.34 -2.85 3.95
N LEU A 36 -11.33 -2.57 4.79
CA LEU A 36 -10.30 -3.53 5.18
C LEU A 36 -10.87 -4.88 5.69
N PRO A 37 -11.94 -4.94 6.52
CA PRO A 37 -12.54 -6.21 6.90
C PRO A 37 -13.08 -7.03 5.72
N VAL A 38 -13.59 -6.38 4.67
CA VAL A 38 -14.07 -7.05 3.45
C VAL A 38 -12.89 -7.62 2.66
N PHE A 39 -11.77 -6.90 2.59
CA PHE A 39 -10.55 -7.45 2.00
C PHE A 39 -10.04 -8.65 2.79
N LYS A 40 -10.01 -8.58 4.12
CA LYS A 40 -9.60 -9.69 4.99
C LYS A 40 -10.54 -10.89 4.92
N MET A 41 -11.82 -10.69 4.61
CA MET A 41 -12.75 -11.80 4.38
C MET A 41 -12.35 -12.62 3.16
N ASN A 42 -11.86 -11.97 2.10
CA ASN A 42 -11.43 -12.65 0.87
C ASN A 42 -9.96 -13.12 0.93
N PHE A 43 -9.12 -12.35 1.62
CA PHE A 43 -7.71 -12.62 1.82
C PHE A 43 -7.37 -12.56 3.31
N PRO A 44 -7.64 -13.63 4.09
CA PRO A 44 -7.38 -13.67 5.53
C PRO A 44 -5.92 -13.46 5.92
N GLU A 45 -5.00 -13.62 4.96
CA GLU A 45 -3.59 -13.33 5.17
C GLU A 45 -3.25 -11.83 5.25
N ILE A 46 -4.12 -10.94 4.77
CA ILE A 46 -3.87 -9.49 4.84
C ILE A 46 -3.93 -9.05 6.31
N VAL A 47 -2.83 -8.44 6.77
CA VAL A 47 -2.74 -7.84 8.10
C VAL A 47 -3.17 -6.38 8.03
N ASP A 48 -2.63 -5.63 7.08
CA ASP A 48 -3.03 -4.25 6.82
C ASP A 48 -2.75 -3.83 5.36
N MET A 49 -3.32 -2.70 4.93
CA MET A 49 -3.02 -2.09 3.63
C MET A 49 -3.19 -0.57 3.65
N THR A 50 -2.39 0.16 2.89
CA THR A 50 -2.60 1.60 2.71
C THR A 50 -2.29 2.06 1.30
N LEU A 51 -2.86 3.21 0.94
CA LEU A 51 -2.71 3.88 -0.33
C LEU A 51 -2.02 5.22 -0.03
N PRO A 52 -0.67 5.29 -0.02
CA PRO A 52 0.07 6.47 0.42
C PRO A 52 -0.17 7.69 -0.48
N ALA A 53 -0.08 8.89 0.09
CA ALA A 53 -0.28 10.14 -0.65
C ALA A 53 0.77 10.32 -1.75
N GLU A 54 2.02 9.94 -1.47
CA GLU A 54 3.16 9.92 -2.40
C GLU A 54 2.90 9.02 -3.61
N GLY A 55 2.00 8.06 -3.44
CA GLY A 55 1.54 7.11 -4.45
C GLY A 55 0.42 7.63 -5.35
N VAL A 56 0.02 8.90 -5.24
CA VAL A 56 -1.20 9.42 -5.88
C VAL A 56 -2.43 8.60 -5.48
N PHE A 57 -2.49 8.22 -4.21
CA PHE A 57 -3.53 7.36 -3.64
C PHE A 57 -3.59 5.97 -4.30
N HIS A 58 -4.60 5.69 -5.13
CA HIS A 58 -4.88 4.33 -5.61
C HIS A 58 -3.84 3.77 -6.57
N ASN A 59 -2.94 4.60 -7.13
CA ASN A 59 -1.89 4.15 -8.03
C ASN A 59 -0.80 3.32 -7.34
N LEU A 60 -0.59 3.47 -6.04
CA LEU A 60 0.35 2.68 -5.25
C LEU A 60 -0.35 2.10 -4.02
N VAL A 61 -0.15 0.82 -3.79
CA VAL A 61 -0.75 0.10 -2.67
C VAL A 61 0.35 -0.60 -1.89
N PHE A 62 0.39 -0.36 -0.59
CA PHE A 62 1.19 -1.14 0.35
C PHE A 62 0.29 -2.13 1.05
N VAL A 63 0.72 -3.38 1.15
CA VAL A 63 -0.05 -4.45 1.81
C VAL A 63 0.89 -5.29 2.67
N SER A 64 0.57 -5.44 3.95
CA SER A 64 1.27 -6.39 4.82
C SER A 64 0.50 -7.69 4.91
N ILE A 65 1.21 -8.82 4.84
CA ILE A 65 0.61 -10.15 4.89
C ILE A 65 1.29 -11.05 5.92
N ARG A 66 0.50 -11.94 6.53
CA ARG A 66 1.01 -13.09 7.26
C ARG A 66 1.31 -14.19 6.25
N LYS A 67 2.54 -14.16 5.72
CA LYS A 67 3.00 -15.13 4.72
C LYS A 67 3.19 -16.51 5.34
N GLN A 68 2.60 -17.53 4.70
CA GLN A 68 2.59 -18.93 5.15
C GLN A 68 3.17 -19.89 4.12
N TYR A 69 3.24 -19.51 2.84
CA TYR A 69 3.77 -20.35 1.78
C TYR A 69 4.44 -19.54 0.66
N PRO A 70 5.34 -20.16 -0.12
CA PRO A 70 5.96 -19.56 -1.30
C PRO A 70 4.95 -18.94 -2.27
N TYR A 71 5.27 -17.79 -2.85
CA TYR A 71 4.45 -17.07 -3.85
C TYR A 71 3.11 -16.50 -3.35
N GLN A 72 2.84 -16.53 -2.04
CA GLN A 72 1.60 -15.97 -1.50
C GLN A 72 1.45 -14.46 -1.77
N ALA A 73 2.55 -13.71 -1.83
CA ALA A 73 2.52 -12.29 -2.18
C ALA A 73 1.90 -12.07 -3.58
N PHE A 74 2.29 -12.88 -4.58
CA PHE A 74 1.73 -12.82 -5.93
C PHE A 74 0.25 -13.18 -5.96
N LYS A 75 -0.19 -14.19 -5.18
CA LYS A 75 -1.62 -14.50 -5.02
C LYS A 75 -2.39 -13.26 -4.56
N VAL A 76 -1.89 -12.56 -3.54
CA VAL A 76 -2.54 -11.34 -3.02
C VAL A 76 -2.55 -10.22 -4.06
N MET A 77 -1.45 -9.99 -4.78
CA MET A 77 -1.41 -9.00 -5.87
C MET A 77 -2.48 -9.26 -6.94
N HIS A 78 -2.53 -10.49 -7.47
CA HIS A 78 -3.53 -10.86 -8.48
C HIS A 78 -4.96 -10.79 -7.94
N GLY A 79 -5.15 -11.17 -6.67
CA GLY A 79 -6.43 -11.04 -5.99
C GLY A 79 -6.91 -9.59 -5.92
N LEU A 80 -6.03 -8.67 -5.53
CA LEU A 80 -6.35 -7.24 -5.45
C LEU A 80 -6.61 -6.64 -6.83
N TRP A 81 -5.79 -6.93 -7.84
CA TRP A 81 -6.05 -6.48 -9.21
C TRP A 81 -7.35 -7.02 -9.80
N GLY A 82 -7.88 -8.14 -9.28
CA GLY A 82 -9.18 -8.68 -9.65
C GLY A 82 -10.37 -8.05 -8.91
N MET A 83 -10.16 -7.15 -7.95
CA MET A 83 -11.20 -6.68 -7.04
C MET A 83 -11.62 -5.22 -7.24
N GLY A 84 -12.82 -5.02 -7.80
CA GLY A 84 -13.49 -3.72 -7.79
C GLY A 84 -12.59 -2.61 -8.35
N GLN A 85 -12.40 -1.53 -7.59
CA GLN A 85 -11.56 -0.39 -8.00
C GLN A 85 -10.05 -0.63 -7.84
N MET A 86 -9.62 -1.69 -7.14
CA MET A 86 -8.20 -2.04 -7.01
C MET A 86 -7.61 -2.54 -8.34
N MET A 87 -8.45 -2.81 -9.35
CA MET A 87 -8.01 -3.12 -10.71
C MET A 87 -7.16 -2.02 -11.34
N PHE A 88 -7.30 -0.76 -10.89
CA PHE A 88 -6.54 0.38 -11.39
C PHE A 88 -5.22 0.62 -10.66
N SER A 89 -4.92 -0.13 -9.59
CA SER A 89 -3.73 0.09 -8.78
C SER A 89 -2.45 -0.34 -9.50
N LYS A 90 -1.76 0.63 -10.13
CA LYS A 90 -0.58 0.41 -10.97
C LYS A 90 0.54 -0.34 -10.27
N TYR A 91 0.77 -0.05 -9.00
CA TYR A 91 1.85 -0.62 -8.21
C TYR A 91 1.32 -1.23 -6.92
N ILE A 92 1.72 -2.47 -6.64
CA ILE A 92 1.44 -3.13 -5.36
C ILE A 92 2.76 -3.59 -4.75
N VAL A 93 3.05 -3.15 -3.52
CA VAL A 93 4.18 -3.65 -2.73
C VAL A 93 3.63 -4.48 -1.59
N VAL A 94 4.01 -5.76 -1.56
CA VAL A 94 3.60 -6.69 -0.51
C VAL A 94 4.77 -6.91 0.46
N VAL A 95 4.54 -6.65 1.74
CA VAL A 95 5.51 -6.76 2.84
C VAL A 95 5.02 -7.76 3.90
N ASP A 96 5.92 -8.18 4.80
CA ASP A 96 5.55 -9.06 5.92
C ASP A 96 4.66 -8.34 6.95
N GLU A 97 3.96 -9.11 7.77
CA GLU A 97 3.09 -8.64 8.85
C GLU A 97 3.76 -7.74 9.89
N ASP A 98 5.10 -7.76 9.97
CA ASP A 98 5.87 -6.95 10.92
C ASP A 98 6.34 -5.61 10.36
N CYS A 99 5.90 -5.24 9.15
CA CYS A 99 6.15 -3.95 8.53
C CYS A 99 4.94 -3.02 8.73
N ASP A 100 5.18 -1.80 9.23
CA ASP A 100 4.14 -0.77 9.27
C ASP A 100 3.92 -0.21 7.87
N VAL A 101 2.79 -0.54 7.25
CA VAL A 101 2.45 -0.06 5.90
C VAL A 101 2.16 1.44 5.87
N HIS A 102 1.80 2.06 7.01
CA HIS A 102 1.59 3.50 7.10
C HIS A 102 2.90 4.29 7.17
N ASN A 103 4.04 3.61 7.33
CA ASN A 103 5.36 4.20 7.26
C ASN A 103 6.00 3.93 5.89
N THR A 104 5.86 4.87 4.96
CA THR A 104 6.46 4.78 3.61
C THR A 104 7.96 4.49 3.64
N SER A 105 8.70 5.05 4.60
CA SER A 105 10.15 4.80 4.71
C SER A 105 10.46 3.36 5.10
N GLU A 106 9.66 2.74 5.97
CA GLU A 106 9.84 1.32 6.31
C GLU A 106 9.52 0.43 5.11
N VAL A 107 8.41 0.69 4.41
CA VAL A 107 8.04 -0.10 3.22
C VAL A 107 9.11 -0.01 2.14
N LEU A 108 9.64 1.19 1.88
CA LEU A 108 10.73 1.37 0.92
C LEU A 108 12.02 0.68 1.36
N PHE A 109 12.34 0.68 2.65
CA PHE A 109 13.45 -0.10 3.18
C PHE A 109 13.24 -1.60 2.91
N ARG A 110 12.06 -2.16 3.20
CA ARG A 110 11.76 -3.58 2.92
C ARG A 110 11.84 -3.88 1.43
N LEU A 111 11.28 -3.01 0.57
CA LEU A 111 11.35 -3.14 -0.88
C LEU A 111 12.82 -3.22 -1.34
N CYS A 112 13.66 -2.29 -0.92
CA CYS A 112 15.07 -2.24 -1.35
C CYS A 112 15.96 -3.31 -0.71
N ALA A 113 15.63 -3.80 0.49
CA ALA A 113 16.43 -4.78 1.21
C ALA A 113 16.05 -6.23 0.90
N ASN A 114 14.78 -6.49 0.59
CA ASN A 114 14.23 -7.85 0.50
C ASN A 114 13.98 -8.32 -0.93
N THR A 115 14.19 -7.48 -1.95
CA THR A 115 13.92 -7.83 -3.35
C THR A 115 15.18 -8.10 -4.17
N ASP A 116 15.11 -9.17 -4.96
CA ASP A 116 15.84 -9.31 -6.21
C ASP A 116 14.89 -8.89 -7.34
N PRO A 117 15.16 -7.76 -8.03
CA PRO A 117 14.18 -7.14 -8.92
C PRO A 117 13.61 -8.08 -9.99
N ALA A 118 14.41 -8.98 -10.57
CA ALA A 118 13.93 -9.88 -11.62
C ALA A 118 13.12 -11.05 -11.06
N ARG A 119 13.49 -11.55 -9.87
CA ARG A 119 12.84 -12.70 -9.23
C ARG A 119 11.53 -12.31 -8.54
N ASP A 120 11.53 -11.14 -7.88
CA ASP A 120 10.50 -10.76 -6.91
C ASP A 120 9.51 -9.73 -7.45
N THR A 121 9.58 -9.43 -8.75
CA THR A 121 8.65 -8.51 -9.44
C THR A 121 7.83 -9.26 -10.46
N THR A 122 6.56 -8.87 -10.61
CA THR A 122 5.71 -9.28 -11.74
C THR A 122 5.22 -8.05 -12.50
N VAL A 123 5.09 -8.17 -13.83
CA VAL A 123 4.47 -7.15 -14.68
C VAL A 123 3.34 -7.80 -15.45
N ILE A 124 2.15 -7.24 -15.33
CA ILE A 124 0.95 -7.72 -16.02
C ILE A 124 0.32 -6.62 -16.87
N LYS A 125 -0.54 -7.03 -17.82
CA LYS A 125 -1.43 -6.11 -18.52
C LYS A 125 -2.75 -6.00 -17.73
N ASN A 126 -3.28 -4.80 -17.58
CA ASN A 126 -4.57 -4.55 -16.92
C ASN A 126 -5.23 -3.28 -17.47
N PRO A 127 -6.55 -3.07 -17.25
CA PRO A 127 -7.18 -1.78 -17.48
C PRO A 127 -6.52 -0.68 -16.66
N SER A 128 -6.52 0.54 -17.19
CA SER A 128 -6.00 1.72 -16.51
C SER A 128 -7.12 2.75 -16.32
N ASP A 129 -6.96 3.63 -15.33
CA ASP A 129 -7.89 4.72 -15.09
C ASP A 129 -7.96 5.66 -16.30
N SER A 130 -9.15 6.17 -16.62
CA SER A 130 -9.37 7.02 -17.80
C SER A 130 -8.68 8.38 -17.74
N LEU A 131 -8.30 8.83 -16.53
CA LEU A 131 -7.57 10.06 -16.26
C LEU A 131 -6.06 9.82 -16.13
N ASP A 132 -5.61 8.56 -16.13
CA ASP A 132 -4.18 8.24 -16.14
C ASP A 132 -3.59 8.50 -17.53
N HIS A 133 -2.72 9.51 -17.60
CA HIS A 133 -2.07 9.96 -18.83
C HIS A 133 -0.74 9.25 -19.09
N ALA A 134 -0.24 8.44 -18.15
CA ALA A 134 1.05 7.77 -18.27
C ALA A 134 1.06 6.55 -19.23
N PRO A 135 0.00 5.73 -19.36
CA PRO A 135 -0.07 4.68 -20.36
C PRO A 135 -0.05 5.24 -21.78
N SER A 136 0.46 4.46 -22.73
CA SER A 136 0.50 4.86 -24.15
C SER A 136 -0.88 4.83 -24.81
N GLU A 137 -1.81 4.03 -24.28
CA GLU A 137 -3.16 3.86 -24.80
C GLU A 137 -4.17 4.16 -23.70
N GLN A 138 -5.25 4.89 -24.03
CA GLN A 138 -6.25 5.26 -23.04
C GLN A 138 -6.94 4.01 -22.47
N ASN A 139 -7.11 3.96 -21.15
CA ASN A 139 -7.73 2.87 -20.39
C ASN A 139 -6.98 1.52 -20.45
N ILE A 140 -5.80 1.45 -21.07
CA ILE A 140 -5.05 0.20 -21.24
C ILE A 140 -3.63 0.41 -20.72
N GLY A 141 -3.24 -0.35 -19.70
CA GLY A 141 -1.95 -0.17 -19.04
C GLY A 141 -1.25 -1.47 -18.66
N SER A 142 -0.12 -1.29 -18.00
CA SER A 142 0.60 -2.36 -17.32
C SER A 142 0.68 -2.05 -15.83
N HIS A 143 0.68 -3.10 -15.02
CA HIS A 143 0.70 -3.04 -13.57
C HIS A 143 1.87 -3.86 -13.08
N MET A 144 2.50 -3.42 -12.00
CA MET A 144 3.70 -4.03 -11.45
C MET A 144 3.51 -4.35 -9.97
N GLY A 145 3.88 -5.57 -9.59
CA GLY A 145 3.79 -6.04 -8.21
C GLY A 145 5.17 -6.40 -7.69
N PHE A 146 5.46 -6.07 -6.44
CA PHE A 146 6.72 -6.34 -5.75
C PHE A 146 6.48 -7.23 -4.52
N ASP A 147 7.07 -8.41 -4.52
CA ASP A 147 7.15 -9.26 -3.33
C ASP A 147 8.34 -8.78 -2.48
N ALA A 148 8.10 -7.86 -1.56
CA ALA A 148 9.08 -7.38 -0.58
C ALA A 148 9.05 -8.16 0.75
N THR A 149 8.39 -9.34 0.76
CA THR A 149 8.32 -10.20 1.95
C THR A 149 9.60 -11.00 2.16
N ARG A 150 9.75 -11.64 3.33
CA ARG A 150 10.83 -12.61 3.55
C ARG A 150 10.69 -13.79 2.58
N LYS A 151 11.82 -14.25 2.04
CA LYS A 151 11.83 -15.38 1.10
C LYS A 151 11.89 -16.71 1.82
N LEU A 152 10.98 -17.60 1.43
CA LEU A 152 10.80 -18.94 1.97
C LEU A 152 11.46 -20.00 1.07
N PRO A 153 11.73 -21.21 1.59
CA PRO A 153 12.11 -22.34 0.77
C PRO A 153 11.07 -22.59 -0.33
N GLY A 154 11.50 -22.63 -1.59
CA GLY A 154 10.63 -22.78 -2.76
C GLY A 154 10.51 -21.52 -3.63
N GLU A 155 11.02 -20.38 -3.18
CA GLU A 155 10.96 -19.10 -3.93
C GLU A 155 12.23 -18.80 -4.72
N ASN A 156 12.98 -19.84 -5.13
CA ASN A 156 14.27 -19.69 -5.81
C ASN A 156 15.29 -18.81 -5.04
N TYR A 157 15.29 -18.94 -3.71
CA TYR A 157 16.23 -18.29 -2.79
C TYR A 157 16.96 -19.36 -1.96
N HIS A 158 18.29 -19.39 -2.03
CA HIS A 158 19.11 -20.46 -1.45
C HIS A 158 20.02 -20.01 -0.30
N ARG A 159 19.96 -18.74 0.07
CA ARG A 159 20.76 -18.18 1.17
C ARG A 159 19.97 -18.27 2.48
N PRO A 160 20.62 -18.22 3.65
CA PRO A 160 19.92 -17.99 4.91
C PRO A 160 19.30 -16.58 4.88
N TRP A 161 18.03 -16.46 5.30
CA TRP A 161 17.38 -15.17 5.41
C TRP A 161 17.91 -14.43 6.66
N PRO A 162 18.37 -13.17 6.53
CA PRO A 162 18.91 -12.44 7.68
C PRO A 162 17.80 -12.00 8.65
N GLU A 163 18.12 -11.95 9.94
CA GLU A 163 17.26 -11.30 10.92
C GLU A 163 17.38 -9.78 10.82
N LEU A 164 16.26 -9.08 11.04
CA LEU A 164 16.25 -7.62 11.04
C LEU A 164 16.95 -7.11 12.31
N LEU A 165 17.97 -6.28 12.13
CA LEU A 165 18.66 -5.64 13.26
C LEU A 165 17.69 -4.71 13.99
N LYS A 166 17.45 -4.98 15.28
CA LYS A 166 16.62 -4.15 16.15
C LYS A 166 17.47 -3.68 17.33
N MET A 167 17.25 -2.43 17.73
CA MET A 167 17.75 -1.94 19.02
C MET A 167 17.07 -2.75 20.13
N THR A 168 17.84 -3.18 21.13
CA THR A 168 17.27 -3.89 22.28
C THR A 168 16.34 -2.97 23.08
N ASP A 169 15.37 -3.55 23.78
CA ASP A 169 14.39 -2.78 24.54
C ASP A 169 15.05 -1.98 25.66
N GLU A 170 16.13 -2.50 26.27
CA GLU A 170 16.90 -1.80 27.29
C GLU A 170 17.61 -0.57 26.71
N ALA A 171 18.23 -0.72 25.54
CA ALA A 171 18.91 0.37 24.87
C ALA A 171 17.91 1.44 24.41
N ARG A 172 16.74 1.04 23.90
CA ARG A 172 15.66 1.95 23.52
C ARG A 172 15.16 2.74 24.72
N ALA A 173 14.83 2.05 25.82
CA ALA A 173 14.35 2.69 27.04
C ALA A 173 15.36 3.70 27.62
N LEU A 174 16.67 3.38 27.55
CA LEU A 174 17.74 4.29 27.96
C LEU A 174 17.75 5.56 27.09
N VAL A 175 17.69 5.43 25.76
CA VAL A 175 17.67 6.58 24.85
C VAL A 175 16.43 7.43 25.06
N ASP A 176 15.25 6.82 25.19
CA ASP A 176 14.00 7.54 25.42
C ASP A 176 14.06 8.35 26.73
N ALA A 177 14.62 7.77 27.80
CA ALA A 177 14.82 8.46 29.07
C ALA A 177 15.79 9.65 28.94
N LEU A 178 16.89 9.49 28.20
CA LEU A 178 17.85 10.58 27.96
C LEU A 178 17.25 11.70 27.10
N GLN A 179 16.46 11.37 26.07
CA GLN A 179 15.79 12.35 25.23
C GLN A 179 14.71 13.12 25.99
N ALA A 180 13.99 12.47 26.90
CA ALA A 180 12.99 13.12 27.74
C ALA A 180 13.60 14.12 28.73
N GLN A 181 14.83 13.88 29.21
CA GLN A 181 15.56 14.81 30.08
C GLN A 181 16.13 16.03 29.33
N ALA A 182 16.31 15.91 28.02
CA ALA A 182 16.84 16.98 27.16
C ALA A 182 15.75 17.94 26.64
N ARG A 183 14.47 17.67 26.93
CA ARG A 183 13.32 18.53 26.62
C ARG A 183 12.88 19.29 27.87
#